data_AF-A0A6A3L2T5-F1
#
_entry.id   AF-A0A6A3L2T5-F1
#
_cell.length_a   1.000
_cell.length_b   1.000
_cell.length_c   1.000
_cell.angle_alpha   90.00
_cell.angle_beta   90.00
_cell.angle_gamma   90.00
#
_symmetry.space_group_name_H-M   'P 1'
#
loop_
_entity.id
_entity.type
_entity.pdbx_description
1 polymer ?
#
loop_
_entity_poly.entity_id
_entity_poly.type
_entity_poly.pdbx_seq_one_letter_code
_entity_poly.pdbx_strand_id
1 'polypeptide(L)'
;MELSALLAKLTRREDLTDAEATFAVQQIASEKAAENPVGVGVLLALLAAKGESAAEVAAFARHMRSEAVNVHVSSGRPTLDIVGTGGDGANTVNLSTAAAVLAASCGALVAKHGNRSVSSRSGSADVLEELGVPMLKPEHVGPCLEEAQIAFMFAPHFHPAMRHVAPVRKAIGIRSVFNILGPLLNPAGCKRVVIGVYTPKLLDVFGEVLLALGVEHGLVVHCAGLDELNSIGPADVVEVRQDAEKPIRRYELRPEDVGVPAVTLEQLKGGDATENATILRKVFSGGAASEGPVGNTIAYNAGAGLYVYGLADSIKSGYEMAKKQLTSGKALATLDNWAQVAQQLHGEPQL
;
A
#
# COMPACT_ATOMS: atom_id res chain seq x y z
N MET A 1 -11.12 7.98 30.59
CA MET A 1 -10.26 6.80 30.42
C MET A 1 -8.84 7.28 30.62
N GLU A 2 -8.01 6.55 31.37
CA GLU A 2 -6.64 6.96 31.68
C GLU A 2 -5.64 6.09 30.92
N LEU A 3 -4.56 6.70 30.41
CA LEU A 3 -3.51 5.96 29.68
C LEU A 3 -2.91 4.84 30.55
N SER A 4 -2.72 5.07 31.84
CA SER A 4 -2.18 4.07 32.78
C SER A 4 -3.00 2.78 32.85
N ALA A 5 -4.33 2.87 32.69
CA ALA A 5 -5.21 1.70 32.67
C ALA A 5 -4.98 0.84 31.42
N LEU A 6 -4.79 1.47 30.26
CA LEU A 6 -4.44 0.78 29.01
C LEU A 6 -3.08 0.11 29.12
N LEU A 7 -2.07 0.81 29.65
CA LEU A 7 -0.74 0.25 29.82
C LEU A 7 -0.78 -0.98 30.74
N ALA A 8 -1.47 -0.90 31.89
CA ALA A 8 -1.62 -2.03 32.81
C ALA A 8 -2.33 -3.23 32.17
N LYS A 9 -3.27 -2.98 31.26
CA LYS A 9 -3.96 -4.03 30.49
C LYS A 9 -3.02 -4.70 29.50
N LEU A 10 -2.26 -3.92 28.74
CA LEU A 10 -1.30 -4.42 27.77
C LEU A 10 -0.12 -5.18 28.41
N THR A 11 0.30 -4.84 29.63
CA THR A 11 1.33 -5.64 30.35
C THR A 11 0.84 -7.05 30.69
N ARG A 12 -0.47 -7.26 30.80
CA ARG A 12 -1.09 -8.59 30.95
C ARG A 12 -1.37 -9.27 29.61
N ARG A 13 -0.94 -8.66 28.50
CA ARG A 13 -1.20 -9.12 27.11
C ARG A 13 -2.68 -9.24 26.76
N GLU A 14 -3.51 -8.40 27.37
CA GLU A 14 -4.94 -8.32 27.07
C GLU A 14 -5.19 -7.32 25.94
N ASP A 15 -6.07 -7.67 25.00
CA ASP A 15 -6.44 -6.82 23.87
C ASP A 15 -7.28 -5.62 24.31
N LEU A 16 -7.03 -4.47 23.68
CA LEU A 16 -7.87 -3.28 23.83
C LEU A 16 -9.21 -3.50 23.11
N THR A 17 -10.28 -3.05 23.76
CA THR A 17 -11.59 -2.89 23.12
C THR A 17 -11.55 -1.75 22.09
N ASP A 18 -12.57 -1.65 21.23
CA ASP A 18 -12.67 -0.58 20.23
C ASP A 18 -12.58 0.84 20.84
N ALA A 19 -13.27 1.06 21.97
CA ALA A 19 -13.23 2.33 22.69
C ALA A 19 -11.84 2.62 23.29
N GLU A 20 -11.18 1.59 23.83
CA GLU A 20 -9.82 1.73 24.37
C GLU A 20 -8.79 1.98 23.26
N ALA A 21 -8.89 1.28 22.13
CA ALA A 21 -8.03 1.47 20.98
C ALA A 21 -8.22 2.88 20.36
N THR A 22 -9.46 3.36 20.27
CA THR A 22 -9.76 4.72 19.83
C THR A 22 -9.14 5.76 20.76
N PHE A 23 -9.31 5.58 22.07
CA PHE A 23 -8.68 6.45 23.06
C PHE A 23 -7.14 6.40 22.97
N ALA A 24 -6.56 5.21 22.74
CA ALA A 24 -5.12 5.03 22.55
C ALA A 24 -4.61 5.84 21.35
N VAL A 25 -5.30 5.78 20.21
CA VAL A 25 -4.90 6.54 19.00
C VAL A 25 -4.97 8.04 19.26
N GLN A 26 -5.98 8.53 19.98
CA GLN A 26 -6.08 9.95 20.34
C GLN A 26 -4.90 10.41 21.20
N GLN A 27 -4.36 9.55 22.08
CA GLN A 27 -3.15 9.89 22.83
C GLN A 27 -1.91 9.96 21.93
N ILE A 28 -1.89 9.17 20.86
CA ILE A 28 -0.74 9.02 19.96
C ILE A 28 -0.72 10.09 18.85
N ALA A 29 -1.88 10.37 18.25
CA ALA A 29 -2.02 11.15 17.01
C ALA A 29 -2.50 12.59 17.27
N SER A 30 -2.32 13.12 18.48
CA SER A 30 -2.67 14.50 18.84
C SER A 30 -1.53 15.19 19.59
N GLU A 31 -1.70 16.47 19.93
CA GLU A 31 -0.75 17.23 20.73
C GLU A 31 -0.42 16.57 22.09
N LYS A 32 -1.33 15.74 22.61
CA LYS A 32 -1.14 14.93 23.82
C LYS A 32 0.08 14.01 23.76
N ALA A 33 0.48 13.59 22.55
CA ALA A 33 1.66 12.78 22.37
C ALA A 33 2.95 13.51 22.81
N ALA A 34 2.99 14.84 22.65
CA ALA A 34 4.09 15.67 23.10
C ALA A 34 4.04 15.96 24.61
N GLU A 35 2.85 15.95 25.22
CA GLU A 35 2.66 16.13 26.66
C GLU A 35 3.14 14.90 27.46
N ASN A 36 3.00 13.69 26.91
CA ASN A 36 3.45 12.45 27.55
C ASN A 36 4.14 11.48 26.57
N PRO A 37 5.33 11.83 26.05
CA PRO A 37 6.04 11.02 25.07
C PRO A 37 6.50 9.67 25.63
N VAL A 38 6.78 9.60 26.95
CA VAL A 38 7.14 8.35 27.63
C VAL A 38 5.94 7.40 27.63
N GLY A 39 4.76 7.86 28.03
CA GLY A 39 3.54 7.06 28.01
C GLY A 39 3.19 6.55 26.61
N VAL A 40 3.31 7.41 25.59
CA VAL A 40 3.12 7.01 24.18
C VAL A 40 4.16 5.97 23.76
N GLY A 41 5.44 6.16 24.11
CA GLY A 41 6.49 5.18 23.82
C GLY A 41 6.21 3.81 24.43
N VAL A 42 5.78 3.77 25.70
CA VAL A 42 5.41 2.53 26.40
C VAL A 42 4.18 1.89 25.77
N LEU A 43 3.16 2.68 25.40
CA LEU A 43 1.97 2.18 24.71
C LEU A 43 2.33 1.47 23.39
N LEU A 44 3.15 2.10 22.55
CA LEU A 44 3.60 1.52 21.28
C LEU A 44 4.45 0.25 21.50
N ALA A 45 5.34 0.27 22.48
CA ALA A 45 6.18 -0.89 22.80
C ALA A 45 5.36 -2.08 23.31
N LEU A 46 4.36 -1.82 24.17
CA LEU A 46 3.51 -2.88 24.71
C LEU A 46 2.55 -3.46 23.67
N LEU A 47 1.98 -2.64 22.79
CA LEU A 47 1.18 -3.12 21.64
C LEU A 47 2.03 -4.04 20.75
N ALA A 48 3.23 -3.60 20.37
CA ALA A 48 4.14 -4.39 19.55
C ALA A 48 4.59 -5.69 20.23
N ALA A 49 4.88 -5.65 21.54
CA ALA A 49 5.29 -6.82 22.30
C ALA A 49 4.16 -7.83 22.53
N LYS A 50 2.93 -7.35 22.69
CA LYS A 50 1.72 -8.19 22.78
C LYS A 50 1.47 -8.90 21.44
N GLY A 51 1.61 -8.14 20.35
CA GLY A 51 1.07 -8.43 19.03
C GLY A 51 -0.30 -7.74 18.90
N GLU A 52 -0.43 -6.85 17.93
CA GLU A 52 -1.66 -6.10 17.70
C GLU A 52 -2.77 -7.03 17.15
N SER A 53 -3.97 -6.94 17.71
CA SER A 53 -5.13 -7.68 17.22
C SER A 53 -5.77 -6.97 16.02
N ALA A 54 -6.54 -7.69 15.20
CA ALA A 54 -7.25 -7.08 14.08
C ALA A 54 -8.21 -5.97 14.52
N ALA A 55 -8.88 -6.14 15.67
CA ALA A 55 -9.77 -5.13 16.23
C ALA A 55 -9.02 -3.84 16.60
N GLU A 56 -7.85 -3.97 17.22
CA GLU A 56 -6.97 -2.84 17.55
C GLU A 56 -6.50 -2.13 16.27
N VAL A 57 -5.98 -2.87 15.30
CA VAL A 57 -5.48 -2.30 14.03
C VAL A 57 -6.61 -1.61 13.26
N ALA A 58 -7.81 -2.21 13.22
CA ALA A 58 -8.96 -1.62 12.56
C ALA A 58 -9.44 -0.33 13.25
N ALA A 59 -9.45 -0.30 14.59
CA ALA A 59 -9.79 0.91 15.34
C ALA A 59 -8.76 2.03 15.10
N PHE A 60 -7.47 1.68 15.07
CA PHE A 60 -6.39 2.61 14.71
C PHE A 60 -6.57 3.16 13.30
N ALA A 61 -6.78 2.29 12.32
CA ALA A 61 -6.99 2.69 10.93
C ALA A 61 -8.23 3.58 10.76
N ARG A 62 -9.37 3.25 11.40
CA ARG A 62 -10.59 4.07 11.34
C ARG A 62 -10.36 5.47 11.88
N HIS A 63 -9.77 5.59 13.07
CA HIS A 63 -9.53 6.90 13.67
C HIS A 63 -8.52 7.72 12.86
N MET A 64 -7.45 7.09 12.37
CA MET A 64 -6.49 7.80 11.52
C MET A 64 -7.07 8.22 10.16
N ARG A 65 -7.99 7.46 9.59
CA ARG A 65 -8.74 7.86 8.38
C ARG A 65 -9.69 9.02 8.65
N SER A 66 -10.32 9.09 9.83
CA SER A 66 -11.22 10.21 10.17
C SER A 66 -10.47 11.54 10.32
N GLU A 67 -9.20 11.49 10.72
CA GLU A 67 -8.31 12.66 10.84
C GLU A 67 -7.51 12.95 9.56
N ALA A 68 -7.68 12.15 8.50
CA ALA A 68 -6.97 12.34 7.25
C ALA A 68 -7.61 13.43 6.38
N VAL A 69 -6.80 14.05 5.52
CA VAL A 69 -7.31 14.95 4.47
C VAL A 69 -7.92 14.09 3.35
N ASN A 70 -9.20 13.78 3.41
CA ASN A 70 -9.80 12.84 2.46
C ASN A 70 -9.82 13.36 1.01
N VAL A 71 -9.61 12.44 0.05
CA VAL A 71 -9.72 12.72 -1.38
C VAL A 71 -11.12 12.37 -1.86
N HIS A 72 -11.79 13.33 -2.49
CA HIS A 72 -13.05 13.07 -3.16
C HIS A 72 -12.82 12.60 -4.61
N VAL A 73 -13.43 11.47 -4.97
CA VAL A 73 -13.40 10.88 -6.31
C VAL A 73 -14.79 11.03 -6.92
N SER A 74 -14.92 11.83 -7.97
CA SER A 74 -16.22 12.26 -8.49
C SER A 74 -16.83 11.28 -9.49
N SER A 75 -16.01 10.46 -10.16
CA SER A 75 -16.48 9.46 -11.13
C SER A 75 -17.41 8.38 -10.57
N GLY A 76 -17.45 8.20 -9.24
CA GLY A 76 -18.22 7.12 -8.58
C GLY A 76 -17.71 5.71 -8.88
N ARG A 77 -16.64 5.57 -9.67
CA ARG A 77 -15.96 4.31 -9.92
C ARG A 77 -15.22 3.85 -8.67
N PRO A 78 -15.11 2.53 -8.42
CA PRO A 78 -14.24 2.04 -7.37
C PRO A 78 -12.79 2.48 -7.67
N THR A 79 -12.03 2.73 -6.61
CA THR A 79 -10.59 2.99 -6.66
C THR A 79 -9.78 1.78 -6.20
N LEU A 80 -8.63 1.59 -6.84
CA LEU A 80 -7.64 0.54 -6.55
C LEU A 80 -6.42 1.13 -5.82
N ASP A 81 -5.95 0.43 -4.79
CA ASP A 81 -4.59 0.60 -4.27
C ASP A 81 -3.80 -0.71 -4.41
N ILE A 82 -2.53 -0.59 -4.79
CA ILE A 82 -1.56 -1.69 -4.81
C ILE A 82 -0.38 -1.22 -3.97
N VAL A 83 -0.22 -1.79 -2.80
CA VAL A 83 0.69 -1.25 -1.76
C VAL A 83 1.23 -2.38 -0.89
N GLY A 84 2.37 -2.15 -0.25
CA GLY A 84 2.97 -3.07 0.70
C GLY A 84 3.23 -2.40 2.04
N THR A 85 3.36 -3.20 3.10
CA THR A 85 3.82 -2.71 4.41
C THR A 85 5.25 -2.14 4.38
N GLY A 86 6.04 -2.52 3.38
CA GLY A 86 7.48 -2.35 3.33
C GLY A 86 8.20 -3.14 4.42
N GLY A 87 9.52 -2.95 4.51
CA GLY A 87 10.33 -3.51 5.59
C GLY A 87 10.68 -4.99 5.44
N ASP A 88 10.55 -5.55 4.23
CA ASP A 88 11.03 -6.89 3.87
C ASP A 88 12.57 -6.97 3.79
N GLY A 89 13.25 -5.83 3.66
CA GLY A 89 14.72 -5.73 3.57
C GLY A 89 15.29 -6.18 2.22
N ALA A 90 14.44 -6.43 1.22
CA ALA A 90 14.83 -7.06 -0.03
C ALA A 90 15.45 -6.09 -1.05
N ASN A 91 15.18 -4.78 -0.89
CA ASN A 91 15.64 -3.73 -1.82
C ASN A 91 15.31 -4.06 -3.28
N THR A 92 14.10 -4.55 -3.53
CA THR A 92 13.59 -4.79 -4.88
C THR A 92 13.34 -3.48 -5.63
N VAL A 93 13.17 -3.58 -6.94
CA VAL A 93 12.58 -2.48 -7.74
C VAL A 93 11.22 -2.11 -7.13
N ASN A 94 10.74 -0.87 -7.30
CA ASN A 94 9.43 -0.43 -6.79
C ASN A 94 8.24 -1.09 -7.53
N LEU A 95 8.05 -2.40 -7.29
CA LEU A 95 7.11 -3.28 -7.99
C LEU A 95 5.66 -2.82 -7.84
N SER A 96 5.17 -2.53 -6.63
CA SER A 96 3.81 -2.02 -6.43
C SER A 96 3.58 -0.64 -7.06
N THR A 97 4.59 0.22 -7.18
CA THR A 97 4.46 1.49 -7.92
C THR A 97 4.27 1.21 -9.40
N ALA A 98 5.07 0.30 -9.95
CA ALA A 98 4.99 -0.03 -11.36
C ALA A 98 3.71 -0.81 -11.72
N ALA A 99 3.26 -1.69 -10.82
CA ALA A 99 2.01 -2.42 -10.94
C ALA A 99 0.79 -1.50 -10.93
N ALA A 100 0.81 -0.44 -10.11
CA ALA A 100 -0.22 0.59 -10.10
C ALA A 100 -0.34 1.30 -11.47
N VAL A 101 0.79 1.72 -12.06
CA VAL A 101 0.81 2.32 -13.41
C VAL A 101 0.29 1.35 -14.46
N LEU A 102 0.71 0.08 -14.41
CA LEU A 102 0.26 -0.93 -15.38
C LEU A 102 -1.24 -1.25 -15.24
N ALA A 103 -1.76 -1.34 -14.01
CA ALA A 103 -3.18 -1.52 -13.76
C ALA A 103 -4.00 -0.33 -14.30
N ALA A 104 -3.54 0.90 -14.09
CA ALA A 104 -4.14 2.10 -14.67
C ALA A 104 -4.12 2.07 -16.21
N SER A 105 -3.01 1.62 -16.80
CA SER A 105 -2.89 1.44 -18.25
C SER A 105 -3.89 0.41 -18.81
N CYS A 106 -4.32 -0.54 -17.98
CA CYS A 106 -5.35 -1.53 -18.31
C CYS A 106 -6.78 -1.03 -18.05
N GLY A 107 -6.95 0.20 -17.54
CA GLY A 107 -8.25 0.85 -17.33
C GLY A 107 -8.74 0.90 -15.88
N ALA A 108 -7.96 0.43 -14.90
CA ALA A 108 -8.31 0.60 -13.49
C ALA A 108 -8.15 2.07 -13.05
N LEU A 109 -9.02 2.54 -12.14
CA LEU A 109 -8.84 3.84 -11.49
C LEU A 109 -7.97 3.65 -10.25
N VAL A 110 -6.73 4.15 -10.28
CA VAL A 110 -5.72 3.81 -9.28
C VAL A 110 -5.41 4.99 -8.37
N ALA A 111 -5.77 4.88 -7.09
CA ALA A 111 -5.43 5.85 -6.07
C ALA A 111 -4.37 5.23 -5.16
N LYS A 112 -3.08 5.42 -5.51
CA LYS A 112 -1.97 4.81 -4.78
C LYS A 112 -1.60 5.63 -3.55
N HIS A 113 -1.58 5.01 -2.39
CA HIS A 113 -1.02 5.63 -1.17
C HIS A 113 0.45 5.21 -0.98
N GLY A 114 1.31 6.12 -0.56
CA GLY A 114 2.70 5.77 -0.29
C GLY A 114 3.51 6.85 0.37
N ASN A 115 4.79 6.54 0.59
CA ASN A 115 5.73 7.41 1.29
C ASN A 115 7.13 7.33 0.65
N ARG A 116 8.05 8.15 1.17
CA ARG A 116 9.49 8.01 0.93
C ARG A 116 10.04 6.80 1.68
N SER A 117 11.19 6.32 1.25
CA SER A 117 11.85 5.21 1.94
C SER A 117 12.23 5.57 3.38
N VAL A 118 12.06 4.61 4.29
CA VAL A 118 12.65 4.63 5.64
C VAL A 118 13.80 3.62 5.77
N SER A 119 13.80 2.54 4.97
CA SER A 119 14.74 1.42 5.10
C SER A 119 15.24 0.82 3.77
N SER A 120 14.56 1.07 2.64
CA SER A 120 15.03 0.68 1.31
C SER A 120 15.90 1.76 0.67
N ARG A 121 16.55 1.45 -0.45
CA ARG A 121 17.30 2.44 -1.24
C ARG A 121 16.41 3.47 -1.96
N SER A 122 15.13 3.18 -2.19
CA SER A 122 14.16 4.07 -2.85
C SER A 122 12.72 3.71 -2.48
N GLY A 123 11.94 4.70 -2.04
CA GLY A 123 10.50 4.56 -1.78
C GLY A 123 9.67 4.93 -3.00
N SER A 124 8.35 4.70 -2.92
CA SER A 124 7.44 5.03 -4.03
C SER A 124 7.48 6.51 -4.39
N ALA A 125 7.53 7.41 -3.40
CA ALA A 125 7.62 8.85 -3.66
C ALA A 125 8.93 9.22 -4.36
N ASP A 126 10.05 8.63 -3.94
CA ASP A 126 11.38 8.94 -4.47
C ASP A 126 11.50 8.54 -5.96
N VAL A 127 11.05 7.34 -6.33
CA VAL A 127 11.06 6.91 -7.73
C VAL A 127 10.05 7.68 -8.59
N LEU A 128 8.89 8.07 -8.03
CA LEU A 128 7.87 8.82 -8.78
C LEU A 128 8.36 10.23 -9.17
N GLU A 129 9.09 10.89 -8.28
CA GLU A 129 9.73 12.18 -8.59
C GLU A 129 10.74 12.05 -9.74
N GLU A 130 11.59 11.02 -9.70
CA GLU A 130 12.53 10.71 -10.80
C GLU A 130 11.81 10.35 -12.12
N LEU A 131 10.60 9.79 -12.04
CA LEU A 131 9.76 9.54 -13.20
C LEU A 131 9.01 10.80 -13.70
N GLY A 132 9.11 11.93 -12.99
CA GLY A 132 8.51 13.21 -13.35
C GLY A 132 7.13 13.47 -12.73
N VAL A 133 6.69 12.66 -11.76
CA VAL A 133 5.41 12.83 -11.06
C VAL A 133 5.65 13.58 -9.74
N PRO A 134 5.24 14.86 -9.62
CA PRO A 134 5.42 15.63 -8.40
C PRO A 134 4.48 15.17 -7.27
N MET A 135 4.87 15.45 -6.02
CA MET A 135 4.01 15.21 -4.86
C MET A 135 2.91 16.27 -4.80
N LEU A 136 1.73 15.93 -5.32
CA LEU A 136 0.58 16.82 -5.36
C LEU A 136 0.08 17.20 -3.97
N LYS A 137 -0.50 18.40 -3.87
CA LYS A 137 -1.31 18.80 -2.72
C LYS A 137 -2.66 18.06 -2.73
N PRO A 138 -3.31 17.88 -1.57
CA PRO A 138 -4.57 17.14 -1.48
C PRO A 138 -5.66 17.59 -2.47
N GLU A 139 -5.82 18.90 -2.65
CA GLU A 139 -6.80 19.50 -3.56
C GLU A 139 -6.62 19.09 -5.03
N HIS A 140 -5.41 18.71 -5.45
CA HIS A 140 -5.11 18.36 -6.85
C HIS A 140 -5.17 16.86 -7.13
N VAL A 141 -5.27 16.00 -6.10
CA VAL A 141 -5.30 14.54 -6.30
C VAL A 141 -6.59 14.07 -6.95
N GLY A 142 -7.74 14.62 -6.55
CA GLY A 142 -9.03 14.32 -7.19
C GLY A 142 -9.03 14.63 -8.69
N PRO A 143 -8.72 15.87 -9.11
CA PRO A 143 -8.56 16.23 -10.51
C PRO A 143 -7.57 15.33 -11.28
N CYS A 144 -6.42 15.00 -10.66
CA CYS A 144 -5.43 14.11 -11.26
C CYS A 144 -5.99 12.70 -11.50
N LEU A 145 -6.76 12.14 -10.56
CA LEU A 145 -7.42 10.84 -10.73
C LEU A 145 -8.40 10.85 -11.90
N GLU A 146 -9.19 11.91 -12.03
CA GLU A 146 -10.20 12.00 -13.10
C GLU A 146 -9.54 12.10 -14.49
N GLU A 147 -8.49 12.89 -14.65
CA GLU A 147 -7.84 13.11 -15.93
C GLU A 147 -6.81 12.01 -16.29
N ALA A 148 -5.96 11.61 -15.36
CA ALA A 148 -4.89 10.64 -15.61
C ALA A 148 -5.26 9.18 -15.31
N GLN A 149 -6.41 8.93 -14.66
CA GLN A 149 -6.84 7.61 -14.16
C GLN A 149 -5.93 6.99 -13.08
N ILE A 150 -4.91 7.75 -12.64
CA ILE A 150 -4.01 7.38 -11.57
C ILE A 150 -3.53 8.64 -10.84
N ALA A 151 -3.42 8.55 -9.52
CA ALA A 151 -2.76 9.57 -8.71
C ALA A 151 -2.04 8.95 -7.51
N PHE A 152 -1.12 9.73 -6.94
CA PHE A 152 -0.34 9.34 -5.77
C PHE A 152 -0.67 10.26 -4.59
N MET A 153 -1.03 9.65 -3.46
CA MET A 153 -1.25 10.34 -2.20
C MET A 153 0.00 10.18 -1.34
N PHE A 154 0.79 11.25 -1.26
CA PHE A 154 2.01 11.26 -0.44
C PHE A 154 1.66 11.38 1.04
N ALA A 155 1.86 10.31 1.82
CA ALA A 155 1.36 10.18 3.18
C ALA A 155 1.53 11.42 4.09
N PRO A 156 2.67 12.15 4.09
CA PRO A 156 2.84 13.36 4.88
C PRO A 156 1.86 14.51 4.56
N HIS A 157 1.36 14.60 3.32
CA HIS A 157 0.35 15.60 2.94
C HIS A 157 -1.04 15.25 3.47
N PHE A 158 -1.29 13.97 3.75
CA PHE A 158 -2.62 13.44 4.04
C PHE A 158 -2.85 13.06 5.49
N HIS A 159 -1.77 12.80 6.24
CA HIS A 159 -1.83 12.40 7.65
C HIS A 159 -1.03 13.37 8.54
N PRO A 160 -1.46 14.65 8.65
CA PRO A 160 -0.72 15.67 9.41
C PRO A 160 -0.54 15.29 10.89
N ALA A 161 -1.50 14.55 11.45
CA ALA A 161 -1.47 14.01 12.80
C ALA A 161 -0.21 13.17 13.11
N MET A 162 0.40 12.57 12.08
CA MET A 162 1.63 11.76 12.23
C MET A 162 2.83 12.56 12.72
N ARG A 163 2.83 13.89 12.57
CA ARG A 163 3.92 14.75 13.08
C ARG A 163 4.06 14.67 14.61
N HIS A 164 2.97 14.38 15.33
CA HIS A 164 2.96 14.32 16.78
C HIS A 164 3.66 13.06 17.32
N VAL A 165 3.50 11.92 16.63
CA VAL A 165 4.12 10.65 17.05
C VAL A 165 5.51 10.43 16.44
N ALA A 166 5.87 11.14 15.36
CA ALA A 166 7.13 10.93 14.65
C ALA A 166 8.39 11.02 15.56
N PRO A 167 8.52 12.00 16.49
CA PRO A 167 9.66 12.05 17.41
C PRO A 167 9.73 10.83 18.34
N VAL A 168 8.59 10.37 18.85
CA VAL A 168 8.51 9.19 19.73
C VAL A 168 8.93 7.94 18.96
N ARG A 169 8.40 7.74 17.75
CA ARG A 169 8.78 6.61 16.88
C ARG A 169 10.27 6.59 16.58
N LYS A 170 10.87 7.75 16.30
CA LYS A 170 12.31 7.88 16.07
C LYS A 170 13.12 7.54 17.32
N ALA A 171 12.65 7.97 18.50
CA ALA A 171 13.34 7.73 19.77
C ALA A 171 13.29 6.25 20.20
N ILE A 172 12.15 5.57 20.03
CA ILE A 172 12.02 4.14 20.41
C ILE A 172 12.75 3.21 19.45
N GLY A 173 12.86 3.56 18.16
CA GLY A 173 13.66 2.83 17.18
C GLY A 173 13.21 1.39 16.87
N ILE A 174 12.01 0.98 17.30
CA ILE A 174 11.46 -0.36 17.07
C ILE A 174 10.20 -0.31 16.18
N ARG A 175 9.86 -1.46 15.58
CA ARG A 175 8.59 -1.61 14.86
C ARG A 175 7.40 -1.50 15.82
N SER A 176 6.31 -0.94 15.32
CA SER A 176 5.03 -0.78 16.04
C SER A 176 3.86 -0.93 15.07
N VAL A 177 2.63 -0.82 15.57
CA VAL A 177 1.40 -0.72 14.77
C VAL A 177 1.51 0.22 13.56
N PHE A 178 2.29 1.30 13.63
CA PHE A 178 2.49 2.21 12.49
C PHE A 178 3.23 1.60 11.30
N ASN A 179 3.96 0.50 11.49
CA ASN A 179 4.60 -0.22 10.39
C ASN A 179 3.61 -1.04 9.56
N ILE A 180 2.41 -1.29 10.09
CA ILE A 180 1.34 -2.02 9.37
C ILE A 180 0.16 -1.12 9.00
N LEU A 181 0.05 0.07 9.60
CA LEU A 181 -1.04 0.99 9.29
C LEU A 181 -0.94 1.62 7.90
N GLY A 182 0.25 1.90 7.35
CA GLY A 182 0.40 2.63 6.08
C GLY A 182 -0.54 2.19 4.93
N PRO A 183 -0.56 0.89 4.57
CA PRO A 183 -1.48 0.33 3.58
C PRO A 183 -2.97 0.48 3.90
N LEU A 184 -3.31 0.65 5.17
CA LEU A 184 -4.68 0.75 5.68
C LEU A 184 -5.16 2.19 5.77
N LEU A 185 -4.37 3.20 5.40
CA LEU A 185 -4.71 4.61 5.61
C LEU A 185 -5.03 5.39 4.33
N ASN A 186 -5.24 4.70 3.20
CA ASN A 186 -5.49 5.37 1.91
C ASN A 186 -6.59 6.46 1.99
N PRO A 187 -6.26 7.74 1.74
CA PRO A 187 -7.18 8.88 1.85
C PRO A 187 -8.33 8.91 0.84
N ALA A 188 -8.25 8.14 -0.24
CA ALA A 188 -9.31 7.98 -1.22
C ALA A 188 -10.32 6.87 -0.84
N GLY A 189 -10.13 6.21 0.30
CA GLY A 189 -11.06 5.21 0.81
C GLY A 189 -11.19 3.97 -0.09
N CYS A 190 -10.10 3.55 -0.73
CA CYS A 190 -10.09 2.46 -1.71
C CYS A 190 -10.88 1.23 -1.25
N LYS A 191 -11.81 0.81 -2.11
CA LYS A 191 -12.65 -0.39 -1.91
C LYS A 191 -12.04 -1.63 -2.53
N ARG A 192 -11.07 -1.46 -3.43
CA ARG A 192 -10.30 -2.51 -4.09
C ARG A 192 -8.84 -2.37 -3.69
N VAL A 193 -8.24 -3.41 -3.13
CA VAL A 193 -6.86 -3.33 -2.62
C VAL A 193 -6.07 -4.61 -2.85
N VAL A 194 -4.79 -4.46 -3.18
CA VAL A 194 -3.80 -5.52 -3.05
C VAL A 194 -2.77 -5.04 -2.06
N ILE A 195 -2.66 -5.72 -0.92
CA ILE A 195 -1.75 -5.39 0.17
C ILE A 195 -0.73 -6.50 0.35
N GLY A 196 0.53 -6.18 0.14
CA GLY A 196 1.61 -7.03 0.56
C GLY A 196 1.96 -6.87 2.04
N VAL A 197 2.31 -7.98 2.70
CA VAL A 197 2.81 -7.97 4.08
C VAL A 197 4.20 -8.60 4.19
N TYR A 198 5.10 -7.98 4.96
CA TYR A 198 6.49 -8.45 5.11
C TYR A 198 6.61 -9.77 5.88
N THR A 199 5.54 -10.23 6.55
CA THR A 199 5.54 -11.48 7.32
C THR A 199 4.19 -12.18 7.20
N PRO A 200 4.16 -13.51 7.07
CA PRO A 200 2.90 -14.26 6.92
C PRO A 200 2.00 -14.18 8.16
N LYS A 201 2.54 -13.77 9.32
CA LYS A 201 1.75 -13.55 10.55
C LYS A 201 0.71 -12.43 10.41
N LEU A 202 0.89 -11.52 9.46
CA LEU A 202 -0.02 -10.39 9.25
C LEU A 202 -1.18 -10.73 8.30
N LEU A 203 -1.13 -11.86 7.60
CA LEU A 203 -2.13 -12.21 6.58
C LEU A 203 -3.56 -12.24 7.15
N ASP A 204 -3.77 -12.98 8.23
CA ASP A 204 -5.09 -13.15 8.83
C ASP A 204 -5.56 -11.83 9.48
N VAL A 205 -4.65 -11.12 10.16
CA VAL A 205 -4.92 -9.81 10.78
C VAL A 205 -5.38 -8.80 9.73
N PHE A 206 -4.68 -8.69 8.60
CA PHE A 206 -5.07 -7.77 7.54
C PHE A 206 -6.38 -8.20 6.89
N GLY A 207 -6.63 -9.51 6.68
CA GLY A 207 -7.91 -9.99 6.16
C GLY A 207 -9.10 -9.51 6.99
N GLU A 208 -9.01 -9.67 8.31
CA GLU A 208 -10.04 -9.21 9.25
C GLU A 208 -10.17 -7.68 9.28
N VAL A 209 -9.05 -6.96 9.26
CA VAL A 209 -9.03 -5.50 9.23
C VAL A 209 -9.67 -4.95 7.95
N LEU A 210 -9.35 -5.52 6.78
CA LEU A 210 -9.92 -5.10 5.51
C LEU A 210 -11.45 -5.25 5.51
N LEU A 211 -11.96 -6.37 6.02
CA LEU A 211 -13.39 -6.59 6.18
C LEU A 211 -14.01 -5.55 7.12
N ALA A 212 -13.37 -5.30 8.28
CA ALA A 212 -13.85 -4.32 9.25
C ALA A 212 -13.82 -2.86 8.72
N LEU A 213 -12.91 -2.55 7.79
CA LEU A 213 -12.82 -1.25 7.12
C LEU A 213 -13.76 -1.13 5.90
N GLY A 214 -14.55 -2.17 5.60
CA GLY A 214 -15.51 -2.20 4.51
C GLY A 214 -14.84 -2.16 3.13
N VAL A 215 -13.73 -2.89 2.97
CA VAL A 215 -13.17 -3.22 1.66
C VAL A 215 -14.07 -4.25 0.99
N GLU A 216 -14.45 -3.99 -0.26
CA GLU A 216 -15.36 -4.85 -1.01
C GLU A 216 -14.65 -6.09 -1.54
N HIS A 217 -13.48 -5.89 -2.17
CA HIS A 217 -12.66 -6.98 -2.69
C HIS A 217 -11.18 -6.64 -2.50
N GLY A 218 -10.48 -7.44 -1.70
CA GLY A 218 -9.07 -7.23 -1.38
C GLY A 218 -8.26 -8.51 -1.38
N LEU A 219 -6.97 -8.39 -1.65
CA LEU A 219 -5.98 -9.45 -1.46
C LEU A 219 -4.93 -8.99 -0.47
N VAL A 220 -4.63 -9.83 0.50
CA VAL A 220 -3.44 -9.71 1.35
C VAL A 220 -2.47 -10.81 0.94
N VAL A 221 -1.25 -10.45 0.60
CA VAL A 221 -0.29 -11.36 -0.02
C VAL A 221 1.04 -11.38 0.73
N HIS A 222 1.65 -12.55 0.80
CA HIS A 222 3.03 -12.74 1.23
C HIS A 222 3.67 -13.81 0.35
N CYS A 223 4.86 -13.55 -0.20
CA CYS A 223 5.53 -14.54 -1.02
C CYS A 223 7.04 -14.51 -0.83
N ALA A 224 7.61 -15.63 -0.39
CA ALA A 224 9.06 -15.83 -0.21
C ALA A 224 9.77 -14.73 0.60
N GLY A 225 9.12 -14.21 1.66
CA GLY A 225 9.68 -13.16 2.50
C GLY A 225 9.40 -11.73 2.02
N LEU A 226 8.78 -11.55 0.85
CA LEU A 226 8.47 -10.25 0.26
C LEU A 226 7.01 -9.86 0.51
N ASP A 227 6.76 -8.56 0.52
CA ASP A 227 5.45 -7.94 0.57
C ASP A 227 4.92 -7.60 -0.84
N GLU A 228 5.11 -8.53 -1.78
CA GLU A 228 4.65 -8.44 -3.17
C GLU A 228 4.35 -9.87 -3.67
N LEU A 229 3.44 -10.03 -4.63
CA LEU A 229 3.38 -11.27 -5.40
C LEU A 229 4.67 -11.38 -6.23
N ASN A 230 5.29 -12.56 -6.20
CA ASN A 230 6.46 -12.87 -7.01
C ASN A 230 6.46 -14.37 -7.34
N SER A 231 7.40 -14.80 -8.18
CA SER A 231 7.53 -16.18 -8.63
C SER A 231 8.82 -16.86 -8.13
N ILE A 232 9.32 -16.46 -6.95
CA ILE A 232 10.38 -17.19 -6.22
C ILE A 232 9.81 -18.49 -5.63
N GLY A 233 8.55 -18.46 -5.20
CA GLY A 233 7.83 -19.60 -4.64
C GLY A 233 6.31 -19.39 -4.63
N PRO A 234 5.56 -20.28 -3.96
CA PRO A 234 4.14 -20.08 -3.75
C PRO A 234 3.87 -18.86 -2.86
N ALA A 235 2.77 -18.15 -3.14
CA ALA A 235 2.29 -17.04 -2.34
C ALA A 235 1.20 -17.50 -1.37
N ASP A 236 1.30 -17.12 -0.10
CA ASP A 236 0.17 -17.15 0.81
C ASP A 236 -0.75 -15.97 0.51
N VAL A 237 -2.04 -16.26 0.32
CA VAL A 237 -3.04 -15.25 -0.02
C VAL A 237 -4.23 -15.33 0.94
N VAL A 238 -4.62 -14.18 1.48
CA VAL A 238 -5.92 -13.98 2.12
C VAL A 238 -6.75 -13.07 1.25
N GLU A 239 -7.81 -13.62 0.66
CA GLU A 239 -8.78 -12.89 -0.13
C GLU A 239 -9.97 -12.47 0.73
N VAL A 240 -10.34 -11.20 0.61
CA VAL A 240 -11.51 -10.60 1.26
C VAL A 240 -12.53 -10.24 0.20
N ARG A 241 -13.76 -10.72 0.34
CA ARG A 241 -14.92 -10.40 -0.51
C ARG A 241 -16.13 -10.13 0.38
N GLN A 242 -16.49 -8.86 0.55
CA GLN A 242 -17.49 -8.44 1.54
C GLN A 242 -18.87 -9.08 1.31
N ASP A 243 -19.22 -9.37 0.06
CA ASP A 243 -20.50 -9.92 -0.37
C ASP A 243 -20.54 -11.45 -0.46
N ALA A 244 -19.42 -12.13 -0.21
CA ALA A 244 -19.34 -13.59 -0.28
C ALA A 244 -19.91 -14.27 0.97
N GLU A 245 -20.44 -15.49 0.82
CA GLU A 245 -20.91 -16.32 1.95
C GLU A 245 -19.83 -16.53 3.01
N LYS A 246 -18.58 -16.69 2.56
CA LYS A 246 -17.39 -16.68 3.39
C LYS A 246 -16.52 -15.48 3.01
N PRO A 247 -16.64 -14.34 3.71
CA PRO A 247 -15.99 -13.10 3.30
C PRO A 247 -14.47 -13.13 3.31
N ILE A 248 -13.85 -14.08 4.02
CA ILE A 248 -12.39 -14.22 4.11
C ILE A 248 -12.01 -15.65 3.72
N ARG A 249 -11.15 -15.79 2.71
CA ARG A 249 -10.62 -17.07 2.25
C ARG A 249 -9.11 -17.02 2.18
N ARG A 250 -8.47 -17.98 2.86
CA ARG A 250 -7.03 -18.21 2.74
C ARG A 250 -6.74 -19.34 1.76
N TYR A 251 -5.74 -19.15 0.91
CA TYR A 251 -5.25 -20.17 -0.01
C TYR A 251 -3.80 -19.91 -0.39
N GLU A 252 -3.15 -20.93 -0.95
CA GLU A 252 -1.85 -20.81 -1.58
C GLU A 252 -2.03 -20.60 -3.09
N LEU A 253 -1.26 -19.67 -3.66
CA LEU A 253 -1.24 -19.39 -5.09
C LEU A 253 0.14 -19.72 -5.65
N ARG A 254 0.21 -20.73 -6.51
CA ARG A 254 1.44 -21.12 -7.17
C ARG A 254 1.62 -20.30 -8.45
N PRO A 255 2.79 -19.68 -8.69
CA PRO A 255 3.01 -18.86 -9.89
C PRO A 255 2.82 -19.64 -11.20
N GLU A 256 3.09 -20.94 -11.22
CA GLU A 256 2.86 -21.84 -12.34
C GLU A 256 1.37 -21.99 -12.72
N ASP A 257 0.45 -21.91 -11.75
CA ASP A 257 -0.99 -21.97 -12.01
C ASP A 257 -1.48 -20.70 -12.74
N VAL A 258 -0.77 -19.59 -12.53
CA VAL A 258 -0.98 -18.29 -13.19
C VAL A 258 -0.21 -18.20 -14.52
N GLY A 259 0.83 -19.01 -14.71
CA GLY A 259 1.72 -18.98 -15.87
C GLY A 259 2.86 -17.96 -15.76
N VAL A 260 3.22 -17.54 -14.55
CA VAL A 260 4.30 -16.58 -14.29
C VAL A 260 5.65 -17.33 -14.27
N PRO A 261 6.64 -16.96 -15.11
CA PRO A 261 7.95 -17.61 -15.09
C PRO A 261 8.65 -17.44 -13.73
N ALA A 262 9.33 -18.48 -13.26
CA ALA A 262 10.08 -18.45 -12.01
C ALA A 262 11.23 -17.43 -12.03
N VAL A 263 11.52 -16.82 -10.88
CA VAL A 263 12.59 -15.83 -10.72
C VAL A 263 13.37 -16.06 -9.43
N THR A 264 14.55 -15.47 -9.34
CA THR A 264 15.31 -15.35 -8.09
C THR A 264 15.17 -13.95 -7.51
N LEU A 265 15.42 -13.81 -6.20
CA LEU A 265 15.43 -12.50 -5.55
C LEU A 265 16.44 -11.53 -6.20
N GLU A 266 17.60 -12.03 -6.62
CA GLU A 266 18.64 -11.21 -7.25
C GLU A 266 18.14 -10.55 -8.54
N GLN A 267 17.29 -11.23 -9.31
CA GLN A 267 16.71 -10.71 -10.55
C GLN A 267 15.66 -9.61 -10.32
N LEU A 268 15.20 -9.44 -9.08
CA LEU A 268 14.22 -8.41 -8.69
C LEU A 268 14.86 -7.24 -7.95
N LYS A 269 16.15 -7.32 -7.62
CA LYS A 269 16.85 -6.24 -6.92
C LYS A 269 16.79 -4.94 -7.71
N GLY A 270 16.55 -3.87 -6.96
CA GLY A 270 16.56 -2.50 -7.44
C GLY A 270 17.78 -1.72 -6.94
N GLY A 271 17.76 -0.46 -7.30
CA GLY A 271 18.79 0.52 -7.03
C GLY A 271 18.33 1.67 -6.14
N ASP A 272 18.98 2.81 -6.34
CA ASP A 272 18.43 4.10 -5.91
C ASP A 272 17.25 4.53 -6.80
N ALA A 273 16.70 5.71 -6.54
CA ALA A 273 15.53 6.21 -7.25
C ALA A 273 15.79 6.37 -8.77
N THR A 274 16.95 6.87 -9.17
CA THR A 274 17.31 7.07 -10.59
C THR A 274 17.51 5.73 -11.31
N GLU A 275 18.17 4.77 -10.67
CA GLU A 275 18.34 3.42 -11.20
C GLU A 275 16.99 2.71 -11.36
N ASN A 276 16.12 2.78 -10.34
CA ASN A 276 14.77 2.21 -10.40
C ASN A 276 13.91 2.89 -11.48
N ALA A 277 13.94 4.21 -11.58
CA ALA A 277 13.23 4.95 -12.62
C ALA A 277 13.67 4.53 -14.03
N THR A 278 14.97 4.33 -14.23
CA THR A 278 15.55 3.85 -15.50
C THR A 278 15.06 2.44 -15.83
N ILE A 279 15.07 1.52 -14.87
CA ILE A 279 14.55 0.15 -15.02
C ILE A 279 13.07 0.19 -15.41
N LEU A 280 12.26 0.98 -14.69
CA LEU A 280 10.81 1.06 -14.92
C LEU A 280 10.48 1.65 -16.29
N ARG A 281 11.12 2.75 -16.71
CA ARG A 281 10.92 3.30 -18.06
C ARG A 281 11.29 2.29 -19.15
N LYS A 282 12.38 1.54 -18.95
CA LYS A 282 12.80 0.48 -19.89
C LYS A 282 11.79 -0.68 -19.95
N VAL A 283 11.22 -1.09 -18.83
CA VAL A 283 10.21 -2.16 -18.81
C VAL A 283 8.90 -1.68 -19.43
N PHE A 284 8.50 -0.43 -19.15
CA PHE A 284 7.27 0.17 -19.68
C PHE A 284 7.32 0.49 -21.16
N SER A 285 8.49 0.63 -21.78
CA SER A 285 8.61 0.81 -23.24
C SER A 285 8.21 -0.44 -24.04
N GLY A 286 8.01 -1.58 -23.38
CA GLY A 286 7.48 -2.80 -23.97
C GLY A 286 8.55 -3.67 -24.66
N GLY A 287 8.09 -4.53 -25.57
CA GLY A 287 8.96 -5.48 -26.28
C GLY A 287 9.74 -6.40 -25.36
N ALA A 288 10.94 -6.83 -25.78
CA ALA A 288 11.77 -7.79 -25.04
C ALA A 288 12.16 -7.30 -23.62
N ALA A 289 12.26 -5.99 -23.41
CA ALA A 289 12.57 -5.42 -22.10
C ALA A 289 11.47 -5.70 -21.06
N SER A 290 10.21 -5.84 -21.51
CA SER A 290 9.06 -6.17 -20.66
C SER A 290 8.95 -7.66 -20.32
N GLU A 291 9.70 -8.52 -21.01
CA GLU A 291 9.59 -9.98 -20.88
C GLU A 291 10.44 -10.57 -19.76
N GLY A 292 11.34 -9.76 -19.18
CA GLY A 292 12.22 -10.18 -18.09
C GLY A 292 11.54 -10.35 -16.72
N PRO A 293 12.30 -10.82 -15.71
CA PRO A 293 11.84 -11.06 -14.34
C PRO A 293 11.04 -9.91 -13.71
N VAL A 294 11.55 -8.68 -13.81
CA VAL A 294 10.90 -7.48 -13.29
C VAL A 294 9.56 -7.23 -13.99
N GLY A 295 9.51 -7.29 -15.32
CA GLY A 295 8.28 -7.09 -16.09
C GLY A 295 7.23 -8.16 -15.81
N ASN A 296 7.63 -9.43 -15.65
CA ASN A 296 6.72 -10.51 -15.23
C ASN A 296 6.13 -10.26 -13.84
N THR A 297 6.96 -9.83 -12.89
CA THR A 297 6.53 -9.58 -11.51
C THR A 297 5.61 -8.35 -11.41
N ILE A 298 5.88 -7.30 -12.19
CA ILE A 298 4.99 -6.14 -12.33
C ILE A 298 3.64 -6.55 -12.89
N ALA A 299 3.63 -7.32 -13.99
CA ALA A 299 2.39 -7.84 -14.59
C ALA A 299 1.62 -8.75 -13.62
N TYR A 300 2.30 -9.50 -12.76
CA TYR A 300 1.65 -10.38 -11.80
C TYR A 300 0.90 -9.59 -10.71
N ASN A 301 1.54 -8.59 -10.11
CA ASN A 301 0.88 -7.71 -9.12
C ASN A 301 -0.22 -6.85 -9.76
N ALA A 302 0.01 -6.33 -10.97
CA ALA A 302 -1.01 -5.60 -11.71
C ALA A 302 -2.21 -6.50 -12.04
N GLY A 303 -1.96 -7.76 -12.43
CA GLY A 303 -3.00 -8.74 -12.70
C GLY A 303 -3.86 -9.08 -11.49
N ALA A 304 -3.25 -9.19 -10.31
CA ALA A 304 -3.98 -9.29 -9.04
C ALA A 304 -4.82 -8.03 -8.78
N GLY A 305 -4.27 -6.85 -9.07
CA GLY A 305 -4.98 -5.57 -9.02
C GLY A 305 -6.20 -5.52 -9.95
N LEU A 306 -6.06 -5.97 -11.19
CA LEU A 306 -7.15 -6.02 -12.18
C LEU A 306 -8.24 -7.01 -11.79
N TYR A 307 -7.85 -8.14 -11.19
CA TYR A 307 -8.78 -9.10 -10.64
C TYR A 307 -9.61 -8.52 -9.50
N VAL A 308 -8.97 -7.90 -8.48
CA VAL A 308 -9.75 -7.28 -7.40
C VAL A 308 -10.57 -6.09 -7.88
N TYR A 309 -10.09 -5.37 -8.89
CA TYR A 309 -10.84 -4.25 -9.48
C TYR A 309 -12.08 -4.70 -10.26
N GLY A 310 -12.12 -5.95 -10.72
CA GLY A 310 -13.22 -6.51 -11.52
C GLY A 310 -13.07 -6.34 -13.04
N LEU A 311 -11.85 -6.05 -13.52
CA LEU A 311 -11.54 -6.04 -14.97
C LEU A 311 -11.08 -7.42 -15.49
N ALA A 312 -10.82 -8.36 -14.59
CA ALA A 312 -10.46 -9.74 -14.92
C ALA A 312 -11.14 -10.72 -13.95
N ASP A 313 -11.55 -11.89 -14.44
CA ASP A 313 -12.29 -12.88 -13.65
C ASP A 313 -11.39 -13.70 -12.71
N SER A 314 -10.07 -13.65 -12.92
CA SER A 314 -9.06 -14.34 -12.13
C SER A 314 -7.72 -13.60 -12.15
N ILE A 315 -6.84 -13.91 -11.20
CA ILE A 315 -5.46 -13.41 -11.19
C ILE A 315 -4.72 -13.84 -12.47
N LYS A 316 -4.98 -15.04 -13.00
CA LYS A 316 -4.41 -15.53 -14.26
C LYS A 316 -4.81 -14.68 -15.46
N SER A 317 -6.10 -14.50 -15.69
CA SER A 317 -6.58 -13.63 -16.78
C SER A 317 -6.13 -12.19 -16.60
N GLY A 318 -6.02 -11.72 -15.34
CA GLY A 318 -5.46 -10.40 -15.03
C GLY A 318 -3.99 -10.29 -15.38
N TYR A 319 -3.18 -11.31 -15.08
CA TYR A 319 -1.76 -11.37 -15.45
C TYR A 319 -1.60 -11.35 -16.97
N GLU A 320 -2.37 -12.15 -17.71
CA GLU A 320 -2.34 -12.18 -19.18
C GLU A 320 -2.70 -10.81 -19.79
N MET A 321 -3.74 -10.16 -19.26
CA MET A 321 -4.15 -8.81 -19.67
C MET A 321 -3.04 -7.79 -19.41
N ALA A 322 -2.51 -7.75 -18.18
CA ALA A 322 -1.45 -6.85 -17.77
C ALA A 322 -0.16 -7.08 -18.60
N LYS A 323 0.17 -8.34 -18.86
CA LYS A 323 1.35 -8.73 -19.64
C LYS A 323 1.26 -8.22 -21.06
N LYS A 324 0.11 -8.42 -21.73
CA LYS A 324 -0.13 -7.89 -23.09
C LYS A 324 -0.01 -6.37 -23.13
N GLN A 325 -0.59 -5.68 -22.15
CA GLN A 325 -0.53 -4.22 -22.07
C GLN A 325 0.91 -3.73 -21.88
N LEU A 326 1.67 -4.39 -21.00
CA LEU A 326 3.06 -4.07 -20.73
C LEU A 326 3.93 -4.27 -21.98
N THR A 327 3.77 -5.41 -22.67
CA THR A 327 4.52 -5.72 -23.89
C THR A 327 4.23 -4.75 -25.03
N SER A 328 3.01 -4.18 -25.11
CA SER A 328 2.69 -3.17 -26.11
C SER A 328 3.32 -1.79 -25.88
N GLY A 329 3.96 -1.56 -24.74
CA GLY A 329 4.59 -0.28 -24.40
C GLY A 329 3.62 0.81 -23.95
N LYS A 330 2.32 0.51 -23.82
CA LYS A 330 1.28 1.49 -23.47
C LYS A 330 1.34 1.95 -22.02
N ALA A 331 1.96 1.16 -21.14
CA ALA A 331 2.22 1.57 -19.77
C ALA A 331 3.11 2.82 -19.69
N LEU A 332 4.05 2.99 -20.63
CA LEU A 332 4.89 4.19 -20.71
C LEU A 332 4.05 5.43 -21.06
N ALA A 333 3.13 5.32 -22.02
CA ALA A 333 2.23 6.42 -22.36
C ALA A 333 1.32 6.81 -21.18
N THR A 334 0.85 5.84 -20.40
CA THR A 334 0.09 6.10 -19.16
C THR A 334 0.94 6.85 -18.13
N LEU A 335 2.20 6.44 -17.94
CA LEU A 335 3.13 7.11 -17.03
C LEU A 335 3.42 8.56 -17.48
N ASP A 336 3.72 8.77 -18.76
CA ASP A 336 4.06 10.08 -19.28
C ASP A 336 2.84 11.03 -19.24
N ASN A 337 1.63 10.52 -19.53
CA ASN A 337 0.39 11.27 -19.35
C ASN A 337 0.16 11.66 -17.89
N TRP A 338 0.34 10.71 -16.96
CA TRP A 338 0.22 10.99 -15.54
C TRP A 338 1.21 12.06 -15.07
N ALA A 339 2.47 11.96 -15.47
CA ALA A 339 3.49 12.96 -15.16
C ALA A 339 3.11 14.35 -15.70
N GLN A 340 2.64 14.42 -16.95
CA GLN A 340 2.22 15.68 -17.57
C GLN A 340 1.04 16.33 -16.81
N VAL A 341 -0.02 15.57 -16.54
CA VAL A 341 -1.21 16.06 -15.81
C VAL A 341 -0.82 16.51 -14.40
N ALA A 342 -0.03 15.70 -13.69
CA ALA A 342 0.42 16.04 -12.35
C ALA A 342 1.31 17.29 -12.33
N GLN A 343 2.18 17.48 -13.32
CA GLN A 343 3.00 18.71 -13.44
C GLN A 343 2.15 19.95 -13.70
N GLN A 344 1.15 19.85 -14.57
CA GLN A 344 0.21 20.94 -14.83
C GLN A 344 -0.49 21.36 -13.54
N LEU A 345 -1.13 20.41 -12.85
CA LEU A 345 -1.84 20.66 -11.59
C LEU A 345 -0.90 21.14 -10.47
N HIS A 346 0.35 20.68 -10.43
CA HIS A 346 1.32 21.13 -9.43
C HIS A 346 1.71 22.61 -9.63
N GLY A 347 1.72 23.08 -10.87
CA GLY A 347 2.05 24.47 -11.23
C GLY A 347 0.89 25.45 -11.10
N GLU A 348 -0.34 24.98 -10.90
CA GLU A 348 -1.50 25.86 -10.74
C GLU A 348 -1.43 26.66 -9.42
N PRO A 349 -1.63 27.99 -9.47
CA PRO A 349 -1.71 28.80 -8.26
C PRO A 349 -2.92 28.41 -7.43
N GLN A 350 -2.81 28.54 -6.10
CA GLN A 350 -3.91 28.26 -5.19
C GLN A 350 -5.11 29.15 -5.52
N LEU A 351 -6.26 28.54 -5.81
CA LEU A 351 -7.56 29.22 -5.96
C LEU A 351 -8.05 29.80 -4.63
#